data_AF-A0A0S8FAA7-F1
#
_entry.id   AF-A0A0S8FAA7-F1
#
_cell.length_a   1.000
_cell.length_b   1.000
_cell.length_c   1.000
_cell.angle_alpha   90.00
_cell.angle_beta   90.00
_cell.angle_gamma   90.00
#
_symmetry.space_group_name_H-M   'P 1'
#
loop_
_entity.id
_entity.type
_entity.pdbx_description
1 polymer ?
#
loop_
_entity_poly.entity_id
_entity_poly.type
_entity_poly.pdbx_seq_one_letter_code
_entity_poly.pdbx_strand_id
1 'polypeptide(L)'
;ALVPDADVLDLYCGSGALGLEAISRGARSCTFVEQDARLGRLAMDNAERCRLAGRCRLVQADVLSLPSREPPDPARPAGLVFVDPPYADVDDANRRAALFAALGALAGSWAADGALLMLHHRPMPYVIWPAGRLARQEARVYGKSQLTFFSVAAGDDDG
;
A
#
# COMPACT_ATOMS: atom_id res chain seq x y z
N ALA A 1 -8.86 11.77 15.42
CA ALA A 1 -8.93 10.69 14.41
C ALA A 1 -7.67 9.84 14.55
N LEU A 2 -7.77 8.52 14.41
CA LEU A 2 -6.62 7.61 14.55
C LEU A 2 -5.71 7.63 13.30
N VAL A 3 -6.21 8.18 12.19
CA VAL A 3 -5.45 8.47 10.96
C VAL A 3 -5.93 9.84 10.42
N PRO A 4 -5.54 10.97 11.03
CA PRO A 4 -6.08 12.27 10.64
C PRO A 4 -5.56 12.71 9.27
N ASP A 5 -6.46 12.94 8.33
CA ASP A 5 -6.22 13.71 7.09
C ASP A 5 -5.14 13.15 6.14
N ALA A 6 -4.88 11.83 6.18
CA ALA A 6 -3.96 11.18 5.24
C ALA A 6 -4.66 10.77 3.93
N ASP A 7 -3.98 10.87 2.78
CA ASP A 7 -4.33 10.06 1.61
C ASP A 7 -3.78 8.65 1.78
N VAL A 8 -4.60 7.66 1.44
CA VAL A 8 -4.29 6.25 1.57
C VAL A 8 -4.07 5.62 0.20
N LEU A 9 -3.08 4.76 0.10
CA LEU A 9 -2.87 3.88 -1.04
C LEU A 9 -3.08 2.43 -0.57
N ASP A 10 -4.11 1.76 -1.09
CA ASP A 10 -4.44 0.39 -0.74
C ASP A 10 -4.07 -0.52 -1.92
N LEU A 11 -2.90 -1.17 -1.82
CA LEU A 11 -2.32 -2.02 -2.85
C LEU A 11 -2.77 -3.47 -2.68
N TYR A 12 -3.12 -4.13 -3.79
CA TYR A 12 -3.81 -5.43 -3.78
C TYR A 12 -5.12 -5.34 -3.00
N CYS A 13 -5.91 -4.30 -3.29
CA CYS A 13 -6.98 -3.91 -2.37
C CYS A 13 -8.08 -4.96 -2.18
N GLY A 14 -8.23 -5.92 -3.10
CA GLY A 14 -9.25 -6.96 -3.01
C GLY A 14 -10.66 -6.36 -2.86
N SER A 15 -11.25 -6.47 -1.66
CA SER A 15 -12.57 -5.90 -1.36
C SER A 15 -12.54 -4.42 -0.93
N GLY A 16 -11.35 -3.81 -0.83
CA GLY A 16 -11.13 -2.44 -0.35
C GLY A 16 -11.27 -2.25 1.17
N ALA A 17 -11.27 -3.34 1.96
CA ALA A 17 -11.61 -3.28 3.37
C ALA A 17 -10.68 -2.37 4.19
N LEU A 18 -9.36 -2.42 3.94
CA LEU A 18 -8.37 -1.63 4.67
C LEU A 18 -8.49 -0.14 4.34
N GLY A 19 -8.59 0.21 3.06
CA GLY A 19 -8.79 1.59 2.62
C GLY A 19 -10.09 2.21 3.14
N LEU A 20 -11.20 1.46 3.10
CA LEU A 20 -12.49 1.93 3.64
C LEU A 20 -12.47 2.11 5.15
N GLU A 21 -11.82 1.20 5.88
CA GLU A 21 -11.64 1.32 7.33
C GLU A 21 -10.79 2.56 7.67
N ALA A 22 -9.72 2.83 6.91
CA ALA A 22 -8.91 4.02 7.10
C ALA A 22 -9.71 5.31 6.89
N ILE A 23 -10.52 5.39 5.84
CA ILE A 23 -11.43 6.53 5.61
C ILE A 23 -12.41 6.70 6.77
N SER A 24 -12.99 5.59 7.26
CA SER A 24 -13.92 5.58 8.39
C SER A 24 -13.26 6.07 9.68
N ARG A 25 -11.94 5.88 9.82
CA ARG A 25 -11.12 6.35 10.96
C ARG A 25 -10.57 7.78 10.80
N GLY A 26 -10.91 8.46 9.69
CA GLY A 26 -10.60 9.87 9.45
C GLY A 26 -9.56 10.14 8.37
N ALA A 27 -9.08 9.12 7.66
CA ALA A 27 -8.25 9.35 6.48
C ALA A 27 -9.06 10.08 5.42
N ARG A 28 -8.41 10.95 4.64
CA ARG A 28 -9.03 11.91 3.72
C ARG A 28 -9.57 11.25 2.45
N SER A 29 -8.76 10.43 1.81
CA SER A 29 -9.12 9.72 0.58
C SER A 29 -8.40 8.36 0.53
N CYS A 30 -8.84 7.48 -0.37
CA CYS A 30 -8.15 6.23 -0.66
C CYS A 30 -8.06 6.00 -2.17
N THR A 31 -6.88 5.65 -2.65
CA THR A 31 -6.67 5.07 -3.98
C THR A 31 -6.50 3.57 -3.83
N PHE A 32 -7.46 2.82 -4.36
CA PHE A 32 -7.40 1.37 -4.49
C PHE A 32 -6.57 1.01 -5.72
N VAL A 33 -5.64 0.07 -5.59
CA VAL A 33 -4.92 -0.55 -6.70
C VAL A 33 -5.17 -2.04 -6.73
N GLU A 34 -5.68 -2.52 -7.85
CA GLU A 34 -6.01 -3.93 -8.03
C GLU A 34 -5.86 -4.33 -9.51
N GLN A 35 -5.30 -5.51 -9.76
CA GLN A 35 -5.10 -6.02 -11.12
C GLN A 35 -6.39 -6.68 -11.64
N ASP A 36 -7.10 -7.41 -10.77
CA ASP A 36 -8.36 -8.07 -11.13
C ASP A 36 -9.51 -7.05 -11.17
N ALA A 37 -10.02 -6.80 -12.38
CA ALA A 37 -11.13 -5.89 -12.63
C ALA A 37 -12.41 -6.20 -11.81
N ARG A 38 -12.62 -7.46 -11.41
CA ARG A 38 -13.76 -7.88 -10.60
C ARG A 38 -13.58 -7.48 -9.14
N LEU A 39 -12.38 -7.69 -8.60
CA LEU A 39 -12.05 -7.28 -7.23
C LEU A 39 -12.02 -5.75 -7.12
N GLY A 40 -11.40 -5.06 -8.07
CA GLY A 40 -11.43 -3.59 -8.11
C GLY A 40 -12.86 -3.02 -8.15
N ARG A 41 -13.75 -3.63 -8.93
CA ARG A 41 -15.18 -3.27 -8.92
C ARG A 41 -15.84 -3.55 -7.58
N LEU A 42 -15.58 -4.71 -6.98
CA LEU A 42 -16.09 -5.04 -5.64
C LEU A 42 -15.65 -4.00 -4.58
N ALA A 43 -14.41 -3.52 -4.64
CA ALA A 43 -13.94 -2.46 -3.75
C ALA A 43 -14.74 -1.16 -3.91
N MET A 44 -15.02 -0.76 -5.14
CA MET A 44 -15.84 0.43 -5.42
C MET A 44 -17.30 0.23 -5.02
N ASP A 45 -17.91 -0.93 -5.26
CA ASP A 45 -19.26 -1.26 -4.81
C ASP A 45 -19.38 -1.19 -3.28
N ASN A 46 -18.36 -1.67 -2.56
CA ASN A 46 -18.29 -1.54 -1.10
C ASN A 46 -18.14 -0.08 -0.68
N ALA A 47 -17.34 0.71 -1.40
CA ALA A 47 -17.22 2.14 -1.15
C ALA A 47 -18.57 2.88 -1.32
N GLU A 48 -19.36 2.51 -2.33
CA GLU A 48 -20.71 3.04 -2.54
C GLU A 48 -21.67 2.66 -1.41
N ARG A 49 -21.68 1.39 -1.01
CA ARG A 49 -22.49 0.88 0.12
C ARG A 49 -22.16 1.60 1.43
N CYS A 50 -20.89 1.91 1.65
CA CYS A 50 -20.42 2.68 2.80
C CYS A 50 -20.63 4.19 2.65
N ARG A 51 -21.11 4.68 1.50
CA ARG A 51 -21.25 6.11 1.15
C ARG A 51 -19.92 6.87 1.17
N LEU A 52 -18.84 6.17 0.83
CA LEU A 52 -17.46 6.69 0.79
C LEU A 52 -16.90 6.80 -0.63
N ALA A 53 -17.66 6.40 -1.66
CA ALA A 53 -17.20 6.38 -3.06
C ALA A 53 -16.60 7.72 -3.54
N GLY A 54 -17.17 8.86 -3.14
CA GLY A 54 -16.64 10.20 -3.51
C GLY A 54 -15.26 10.53 -2.94
N ARG A 55 -14.73 9.69 -2.04
CA ARG A 55 -13.39 9.80 -1.43
C ARG A 55 -12.48 8.67 -1.88
N CYS A 56 -12.95 7.81 -2.79
CA CYS A 56 -12.24 6.66 -3.28
C CYS A 56 -11.94 6.80 -4.78
N ARG A 57 -10.80 6.25 -5.21
CA ARG A 57 -10.45 6.09 -6.63
C ARG A 57 -9.99 4.66 -6.85
N LEU A 58 -10.26 4.09 -8.02
CA LEU A 58 -9.74 2.80 -8.43
C LEU A 58 -8.72 2.98 -9.56
N VAL A 59 -7.54 2.41 -9.37
CA VAL A 59 -6.52 2.25 -10.40
C VAL A 59 -6.41 0.76 -10.70
N GLN A 60 -6.89 0.36 -11.87
CA GLN A 60 -6.71 -1.02 -12.31
C GLN A 60 -5.28 -1.23 -12.84
N ALA A 61 -4.45 -1.92 -12.07
CA ALA A 61 -3.02 -2.10 -12.35
C ALA A 61 -2.43 -3.29 -11.59
N ASP A 62 -1.38 -3.88 -12.16
CA ASP A 62 -0.41 -4.63 -11.36
C ASP A 62 0.41 -3.64 -10.52
N VAL A 63 0.53 -3.91 -9.22
CA VAL A 63 1.33 -3.11 -8.28
C VAL A 63 2.78 -3.00 -8.74
N LEU A 64 3.35 -4.05 -9.33
CA LEU A 64 4.72 -4.04 -9.85
C LEU A 64 4.92 -3.05 -11.01
N SER A 65 3.83 -2.65 -11.69
CA SER A 65 3.86 -1.70 -12.81
C SER A 65 3.67 -0.23 -12.39
N LEU A 66 3.24 0.03 -11.16
CA LEU A 66 2.96 1.39 -10.68
C LEU A 66 4.13 2.36 -10.78
N PRO A 67 5.41 1.97 -10.56
CA PRO A 67 6.53 2.91 -10.70
C PRO A 67 6.65 3.56 -12.08
N SER A 68 6.09 2.95 -13.11
CA SER A 68 6.08 3.49 -14.48
C SER A 68 4.80 4.26 -14.81
N ARG A 69 3.94 4.53 -13.82
CA ARG A 69 2.65 5.20 -13.98
C ARG A 69 2.60 6.44 -13.11
N GLU A 70 1.90 7.46 -13.59
CA GLU A 70 1.61 8.63 -12.77
C GLU A 70 0.46 8.35 -11.79
N PRO A 71 0.56 8.78 -10.52
CA PRO A 71 -0.55 8.71 -9.58
C PRO A 71 -1.71 9.61 -10.04
N PRO A 72 -2.96 9.31 -9.65
CA PRO A 72 -4.11 10.14 -9.99
C PRO A 72 -4.03 11.59 -9.48
N ASP A 73 -3.20 11.86 -8.48
CA ASP A 73 -2.97 13.18 -7.89
C ASP A 73 -1.51 13.31 -7.44
N PRO A 74 -0.59 13.68 -8.34
CA PRO A 74 0.84 13.77 -8.05
C PRO A 74 1.20 14.78 -6.97
N ALA A 75 0.34 15.78 -6.73
CA ALA A 75 0.57 16.77 -5.68
C ALA A 75 0.27 16.24 -4.28
N ARG A 76 -0.37 15.07 -4.17
CA ARG A 76 -0.88 14.53 -2.91
C ARG A 76 -0.57 13.04 -2.78
N PRO A 77 0.74 12.69 -2.70
CA PRO A 77 1.16 11.31 -2.49
C PRO A 77 0.63 10.76 -1.16
N ALA A 78 0.42 9.44 -1.10
CA ALA A 78 -0.19 8.80 0.07
C ALA A 78 0.74 8.82 1.28
N GLY A 79 0.21 9.23 2.43
CA GLY A 79 0.93 9.18 3.72
C GLY A 79 0.79 7.83 4.43
N LEU A 80 -0.16 7.00 3.99
CA LEU A 80 -0.40 5.65 4.51
C LEU A 80 -0.57 4.67 3.34
N VAL A 81 0.21 3.60 3.34
CA VAL A 81 0.21 2.58 2.29
C VAL A 81 -0.10 1.22 2.90
N PHE A 82 -1.13 0.55 2.41
CA PHE A 82 -1.43 -0.85 2.74
C PHE A 82 -0.97 -1.75 1.61
N VAL A 83 -0.38 -2.89 1.96
CA VAL A 83 0.07 -3.90 1.00
C VAL A 83 -0.33 -5.27 1.54
N ASP A 84 -1.32 -5.90 0.90
CA ASP A 84 -1.78 -7.26 1.23
C ASP A 84 -1.68 -8.18 0.00
N PRO A 85 -0.44 -8.50 -0.44
CA PRO A 85 -0.24 -9.28 -1.64
C PRO A 85 -0.61 -10.75 -1.40
N PRO A 86 -0.88 -11.52 -2.46
CA PRO A 86 -0.93 -12.98 -2.37
C PRO A 86 0.35 -13.52 -1.70
N TYR A 87 0.22 -14.47 -0.77
CA TYR A 87 1.38 -14.96 -0.02
C TYR A 87 2.50 -15.50 -0.91
N ALA A 88 2.19 -16.02 -2.11
CA ALA A 88 3.20 -16.51 -3.04
C ALA A 88 4.19 -15.42 -3.49
N ASP A 89 3.76 -14.15 -3.55
CA ASP A 89 4.60 -13.04 -3.97
C ASP A 89 5.56 -12.58 -2.87
N VAL A 90 5.25 -12.91 -1.62
CA VAL A 90 6.12 -12.62 -0.46
C VAL A 90 6.97 -13.83 -0.09
N ASP A 91 6.48 -15.06 -0.22
CA ASP A 91 7.23 -16.27 0.12
C ASP A 91 8.40 -16.52 -0.83
N ASP A 92 8.17 -16.35 -2.14
CA ASP A 92 9.20 -16.51 -3.16
C ASP A 92 10.22 -15.36 -3.11
N ALA A 93 11.51 -15.69 -3.09
CA ALA A 93 12.56 -14.70 -2.90
C ALA A 93 12.67 -13.69 -4.07
N ASN A 94 12.47 -14.15 -5.30
CA ASN A 94 12.59 -13.30 -6.49
C ASN A 94 11.38 -12.37 -6.61
N ARG A 95 10.17 -12.90 -6.38
CA ARG A 95 8.95 -12.10 -6.37
C ARG A 95 8.96 -11.08 -5.24
N ARG A 96 9.43 -11.49 -4.05
CA ARG A 96 9.57 -10.59 -2.90
C ARG A 96 10.55 -9.46 -3.20
N ALA A 97 11.68 -9.76 -3.85
CA ALA A 97 12.64 -8.74 -4.28
C ALA A 97 12.02 -7.75 -5.28
N ALA A 98 11.28 -8.25 -6.27
CA ALA A 98 10.57 -7.41 -7.24
C ALA A 98 9.50 -6.53 -6.59
N LEU A 99 8.72 -7.10 -5.66
CA LEU A 99 7.73 -6.36 -4.87
C LEU A 99 8.39 -5.21 -4.11
N PHE A 100 9.47 -5.47 -3.38
CA PHE A 100 10.16 -4.43 -2.62
C PHE A 100 10.81 -3.37 -3.49
N ALA A 101 11.37 -3.75 -4.65
CA ALA A 101 11.88 -2.78 -5.61
C ALA A 101 10.76 -1.86 -6.11
N ALA A 102 9.59 -2.43 -6.47
CA ALA A 102 8.44 -1.64 -6.89
C ALA A 102 7.94 -0.71 -5.79
N LEU A 103 7.75 -1.23 -4.57
CA LEU A 103 7.29 -0.44 -3.42
C LEU A 103 8.26 0.70 -3.07
N GLY A 104 9.58 0.45 -3.13
CA GLY A 104 10.59 1.49 -2.90
C GLY A 104 10.56 2.59 -3.96
N ALA A 105 10.27 2.23 -5.22
CA ALA A 105 10.14 3.17 -6.33
C ALA A 105 8.85 4.02 -6.29
N LEU A 106 7.90 3.71 -5.39
CA LEU A 106 6.72 4.55 -5.16
C LEU A 106 7.03 5.80 -4.31
N ALA A 107 8.18 5.83 -3.64
CA ALA A 107 8.60 6.97 -2.81
C ALA A 107 8.69 8.26 -3.63
N GLY A 108 8.19 9.36 -3.07
CA GLY A 108 8.16 10.68 -3.71
C GLY A 108 7.15 10.82 -4.86
N SER A 109 6.42 9.76 -5.23
CA SER A 109 5.42 9.80 -6.31
C SER A 109 4.04 9.32 -5.83
N TRP A 110 3.86 8.03 -5.64
CA TRP A 110 2.62 7.44 -5.14
C TRP A 110 2.54 7.47 -3.61
N ALA A 111 3.69 7.35 -2.95
CA ALA A 111 3.84 7.39 -1.50
C ALA A 111 4.70 8.59 -1.10
N ALA A 112 4.26 9.33 -0.10
CA ALA A 112 4.97 10.51 0.38
C ALA A 112 6.27 10.09 1.07
N ASP A 113 7.24 10.98 1.07
CA ASP A 113 8.38 10.83 1.96
C ASP A 113 7.89 10.86 3.42
N GLY A 114 8.36 9.91 4.23
CA GLY A 114 7.87 9.68 5.58
C GLY A 114 6.56 8.91 5.68
N ALA A 115 5.98 8.44 4.56
CA ALA A 115 4.76 7.63 4.59
C ALA A 115 4.96 6.35 5.40
N LEU A 116 3.90 5.91 6.08
CA LEU A 116 3.87 4.62 6.75
C LEU A 116 3.35 3.56 5.79
N LEU A 117 4.15 2.53 5.54
CA LEU A 117 3.77 1.36 4.75
C LEU A 117 3.56 0.15 5.67
N MET A 118 2.43 -0.53 5.54
CA MET A 118 2.11 -1.76 6.25
C MET A 118 2.01 -2.92 5.26
N LEU A 119 2.89 -3.91 5.41
CA LEU A 119 2.86 -5.16 4.66
C LEU A 119 2.24 -6.27 5.51
N HIS A 120 1.19 -6.92 5.01
CA HIS A 120 0.67 -8.16 5.57
C HIS A 120 1.32 -9.36 4.87
N HIS A 121 1.79 -10.33 5.67
CA HIS A 121 2.41 -11.55 5.18
C HIS A 121 2.38 -12.66 6.24
N ARG A 122 2.83 -13.87 5.94
CA ARG A 122 3.03 -14.93 6.95
C ARG A 122 4.33 -14.72 7.72
N PRO A 123 4.46 -15.19 8.98
CA PRO A 123 5.70 -15.09 9.72
C PRO A 123 6.92 -15.62 8.96
N MET A 124 7.99 -14.81 8.87
CA MET A 124 9.22 -15.16 8.16
C MET A 124 10.46 -14.91 9.03
N PRO A 125 11.01 -15.94 9.71
CA PRO A 125 12.07 -15.77 10.71
C PRO A 125 13.46 -15.46 10.13
N TYR A 126 13.73 -15.75 8.84
CA TYR A 126 15.06 -15.64 8.23
C TYR A 126 15.09 -14.73 6.99
N VAL A 127 14.21 -13.73 6.93
CA VAL A 127 14.15 -12.80 5.80
C VAL A 127 15.02 -11.58 6.05
N ILE A 128 15.90 -11.31 5.08
CA ILE A 128 16.57 -10.03 4.95
C ILE A 128 15.57 -9.08 4.27
N TRP A 129 15.17 -8.05 5.01
CA TRP A 129 14.31 -6.99 4.49
C TRP A 129 15.13 -5.99 3.68
N PRO A 130 14.55 -5.34 2.67
CA PRO A 130 15.26 -4.32 1.90
C PRO A 130 15.79 -3.22 2.82
N ALA A 131 16.94 -2.67 2.44
CA ALA A 131 17.47 -1.41 2.96
C ALA A 131 17.31 -0.31 1.89
N GLY A 132 17.38 0.96 2.28
CA GLY A 132 17.20 2.11 1.39
C GLY A 132 15.84 2.77 1.57
N ARG A 133 15.07 2.93 0.48
CA ARG A 133 13.80 3.67 0.45
C ARG A 133 12.72 3.15 1.40
N LEU A 134 12.82 1.90 1.88
CA LEU A 134 11.90 1.31 2.85
C LEU A 134 12.68 0.91 4.10
N ALA A 135 12.57 1.69 5.17
CA ALA A 135 13.21 1.39 6.43
C ALA A 135 12.22 0.68 7.36
N ARG A 136 12.50 -0.58 7.70
CA ARG A 136 11.66 -1.39 8.60
C ARG A 136 11.64 -0.77 10.00
N GLN A 137 10.44 -0.64 10.57
CA GLN A 137 10.21 -0.05 11.89
C GLN A 137 9.92 -1.13 12.93
N GLU A 138 8.76 -1.78 12.83
CA GLU A 138 8.32 -2.82 13.74
C GLU A 138 7.61 -3.95 12.98
N ALA A 139 7.38 -5.07 13.67
CA ALA A 139 6.53 -6.13 13.15
C ALA A 139 5.71 -6.75 14.27
N ARG A 140 4.47 -7.15 13.94
CA ARG A 140 3.49 -7.69 14.89
C ARG A 140 2.94 -8.99 14.34
N VAL A 141 2.97 -10.06 15.15
CA VAL A 141 2.49 -11.38 14.78
C VAL A 141 1.13 -11.63 15.41
N TYR A 142 0.18 -12.09 14.59
CA TYR A 142 -1.19 -12.43 14.95
C TYR A 142 -1.49 -13.85 14.45
N GLY A 143 -1.15 -14.85 15.27
CA GLY A 143 -1.30 -16.26 14.89
C GLY A 143 -0.46 -16.61 13.67
N LYS A 144 -1.11 -16.86 12.52
CA LYS A 144 -0.45 -17.20 11.24
C LYS A 144 -0.18 -15.98 10.35
N SER A 145 -0.58 -14.79 10.77
CA SER A 145 -0.38 -13.53 10.07
C SER A 145 0.69 -12.69 10.75
N GLN A 146 1.41 -11.88 9.98
CA GLN A 146 2.36 -10.90 10.45
C GLN A 146 2.12 -9.58 9.69
N LEU A 147 2.11 -8.49 10.43
CA LEU A 147 2.18 -7.14 9.88
C LEU A 147 3.60 -6.63 10.08
N THR A 148 4.26 -6.18 9.02
CA THR A 148 5.55 -5.50 9.09
C THR A 148 5.38 -4.07 8.60
N PHE A 149 5.87 -3.12 9.38
CA PHE A 149 5.74 -1.70 9.12
C PHE A 149 7.06 -1.11 8.64
N PHE A 150 6.99 -0.23 7.66
CA PHE A 150 8.12 0.48 7.07
C PHE A 150 7.83 1.97 7.02
N SER A 151 8.85 2.79 7.25
CA SER A 151 8.81 4.20 6.85
C SER A 151 9.37 4.31 5.43
N VAL A 152 8.69 5.06 4.57
CA VAL A 152 9.19 5.43 3.25
C VAL A 152 10.21 6.54 3.42
N ALA A 153 11.46 6.30 3.06
CA ALA A 153 12.51 7.32 3.12
C ALA A 153 12.44 8.23 1.90
N ALA A 154 12.79 9.49 2.11
CA ALA A 154 13.02 10.43 1.02
C ALA A 154 14.08 9.89 0.06
N GLY A 155 14.04 10.40 -1.16
CA GLY A 155 15.17 10.16 -2.03
C GLY A 155 16.43 10.79 -1.50
N ASP A 156 17.52 10.05 -1.66
CA ASP A 156 18.79 10.72 -1.85
C ASP A 156 18.55 11.65 -3.04
N ASP A 157 18.53 12.96 -2.76
CA ASP A 157 18.69 13.98 -3.79
C ASP A 157 20.06 13.69 -4.40
N ASP A 158 20.07 12.96 -5.52
CA ASP A 158 21.24 12.89 -6.41
C ASP A 158 21.39 14.29 -7.02
N GLY A 159 21.97 15.20 -6.23
CA GLY A 159 22.42 16.54 -6.63
C GLY A 159 23.65 16.51 -7.51
#